data_AF-A0A9E8QIW6-F1
#
_entry.id   AF-A0A9E8QIW6-F1
#
_cell.length_a   1.000
_cell.length_b   1.000
_cell.length_c   1.000
_cell.angle_alpha   90.00
_cell.angle_beta   90.00
_cell.angle_gamma   90.00
#
_symmetry.space_group_name_H-M   'P 1'
#
loop_
_entity.id
_entity.type
_entity.pdbx_description
1 polymer ?
#
loop_
_entity_poly.entity_id
_entity_poly.type
_entity_poly.pdbx_seq_one_letter_code
_entity_poly.pdbx_strand_id
1 'polypeptide(L)'
;MDITLIVVLVIALALFFDFTNGFHDTANAMATPIATGAMKPKVAVTVAAILNLVGAFLSTEVAKTVSGGIIREGDGGVQITPEMIFAGLIGAVVWNMFTWLRGLPSSSSHALFGGLIGAAIVGAGMGSVDFGVVLSKVVLPALLAPLIAGVVGYTATRLAYTITRRRDDKSERGGFRYGQIFTSSLVALAHGTNDAQKTMGVITLTLIAGGLLTPDSGPPFWVVVVCAFAIALGTYTGGWRIIQTMGGGLTEVKPTQGFSAEASTTATVLASSHLGFALSTTQVASGSIIGAGLGRRGSKIQWGTAGKIVVAWFITLPASAAVGAVAALIATLGVAGLVIDAAVGAVVIAGIFVISRRRPHDQGSAIEVDVAATSVLSRRRARRAVRKGRVDTPASGVEAPFVRMDDPPEPVSAPRGPVPTDDEVR
;
A
#
# COMPACT_ATOMS: atom_id res chain seq x y z
N MET A 1 -27.37 22.20 8.86
CA MET A 1 -27.59 20.77 8.52
C MET A 1 -28.02 20.10 9.81
N ASP A 2 -28.96 19.17 9.76
CA ASP A 2 -29.18 18.27 10.88
C ASP A 2 -27.84 17.58 11.20
N ILE A 3 -27.43 17.52 12.46
CA ILE A 3 -26.19 16.85 12.90
C ILE A 3 -26.10 15.43 12.33
N THR A 4 -27.26 14.79 12.18
CA THR A 4 -27.45 13.49 11.55
C THR A 4 -26.93 13.47 10.10
N LEU A 5 -27.18 14.51 9.31
CA LEU A 5 -26.71 14.54 7.91
C LEU A 5 -25.19 14.67 7.83
N ILE A 6 -24.56 15.44 8.72
CA ILE A 6 -23.09 15.58 8.76
C ILE A 6 -22.45 14.25 9.13
N VAL A 7 -22.99 13.58 10.15
CA VAL A 7 -22.54 12.24 10.56
C VAL A 7 -22.64 11.25 9.39
N VAL A 8 -23.75 11.25 8.65
CA VAL A 8 -23.92 10.37 7.47
C VAL A 8 -22.87 10.67 6.39
N LEU A 9 -22.59 11.95 6.11
CA LEU A 9 -21.55 12.32 5.14
C LEU A 9 -20.15 11.90 5.59
N VAL A 10 -19.83 12.06 6.88
CA VAL A 10 -18.56 11.60 7.46
C VAL A 10 -18.44 10.09 7.35
N ILE A 11 -19.49 9.33 7.68
CA ILE A 11 -19.49 7.87 7.52
C ILE A 11 -19.26 7.48 6.07
N ALA A 12 -19.97 8.10 5.12
CA ALA A 12 -19.79 7.82 3.70
C ALA A 12 -18.35 8.10 3.23
N LEU A 13 -17.76 9.22 3.66
CA LEU A 13 -16.39 9.58 3.34
C LEU A 13 -15.36 8.69 4.03
N ALA A 14 -15.60 8.27 5.27
CA ALA A 14 -14.77 7.33 6.01
C ALA A 14 -14.77 5.95 5.34
N LEU A 15 -15.92 5.45 4.90
CA LEU A 15 -16.00 4.21 4.13
C LEU A 15 -15.31 4.33 2.76
N PHE A 16 -15.42 5.49 2.12
CA PHE A 16 -14.66 5.75 0.90
C PHE A 16 -13.14 5.78 1.17
N PHE A 17 -12.71 6.39 2.26
CA PHE A 17 -11.33 6.35 2.72
C PHE A 17 -10.88 4.90 2.95
N ASP A 18 -11.66 4.07 3.64
CA ASP A 18 -11.33 2.67 3.93
C ASP A 18 -11.24 1.82 2.66
N PHE A 19 -12.14 2.07 1.71
CA PHE A 19 -12.08 1.49 0.37
C PHE A 19 -10.77 1.90 -0.33
N THR A 20 -10.44 3.19 -0.35
CA THR A 20 -9.18 3.65 -0.94
C THR A 20 -7.96 3.09 -0.22
N ASN A 21 -8.06 2.87 1.09
CA ASN A 21 -6.99 2.29 1.89
C ASN A 21 -6.73 0.84 1.50
N GLY A 22 -7.77 0.01 1.47
CA GLY A 22 -7.66 -1.38 1.00
C GLY A 22 -7.07 -1.47 -0.41
N PHE A 23 -7.49 -0.56 -1.29
CA PHE A 23 -6.93 -0.43 -2.64
C PHE A 23 -5.43 -0.09 -2.62
N HIS A 24 -5.03 0.94 -1.87
CA HIS A 24 -3.62 1.33 -1.75
C HIS A 24 -2.72 0.22 -1.22
N ASP A 25 -3.14 -0.40 -0.12
CA ASP A 25 -2.29 -1.28 0.68
C ASP A 25 -2.38 -2.75 0.29
N THR A 26 -3.17 -3.08 -0.75
CA THR A 26 -3.09 -4.38 -1.43
C THR A 26 -1.64 -4.70 -1.86
N ALA A 27 -0.88 -3.68 -2.23
CA ALA A 27 0.52 -3.83 -2.61
C ALA A 27 1.41 -4.39 -1.49
N ASN A 28 1.10 -4.09 -0.23
CA ASN A 28 1.91 -4.51 0.91
C ASN A 28 1.92 -6.03 1.09
N ALA A 29 0.80 -6.68 0.79
CA ALA A 29 0.66 -8.13 0.89
C ALA A 29 0.90 -8.85 -0.45
N MET A 30 0.47 -8.25 -1.56
CA MET A 30 0.34 -8.98 -2.83
C MET A 30 1.39 -8.62 -3.90
N ALA A 31 2.15 -7.54 -3.73
CA ALA A 31 3.17 -7.18 -4.73
C ALA A 31 4.28 -8.23 -4.84
N THR A 32 4.77 -8.75 -3.72
CA THR A 32 5.83 -9.77 -3.67
C THR A 32 5.38 -11.13 -4.21
N PRO A 33 4.23 -11.74 -3.84
CA PRO A 33 3.83 -13.04 -4.37
C PRO A 33 3.41 -12.97 -5.85
N ILE A 34 2.96 -11.81 -6.33
CA ILE A 34 2.71 -11.58 -7.76
C ILE A 34 4.05 -11.50 -8.51
N ALA A 35 4.99 -10.68 -8.05
CA ALA A 35 6.28 -10.48 -8.71
C ALA A 35 7.14 -11.76 -8.76
N THR A 36 7.06 -12.61 -7.73
CA THR A 36 7.77 -13.91 -7.72
C THR A 36 7.09 -14.98 -8.57
N GLY A 37 5.87 -14.73 -9.07
CA GLY A 37 5.02 -15.73 -9.72
C GLY A 37 4.48 -16.79 -8.75
N ALA A 38 4.49 -16.53 -7.43
CA ALA A 38 3.92 -17.42 -6.45
C ALA A 38 2.40 -17.54 -6.63
N MET A 39 1.72 -16.40 -6.80
CA MET A 39 0.27 -16.28 -7.02
C MET A 39 -0.03 -15.55 -8.34
N LYS A 40 -1.14 -15.93 -8.98
CA LYS A 40 -1.69 -15.15 -10.10
C LYS A 40 -2.31 -13.86 -9.56
N PRO A 41 -2.24 -12.73 -10.30
CA PRO A 41 -2.76 -11.44 -9.83
C PRO A 41 -4.20 -11.48 -9.30
N LYS A 42 -5.15 -12.06 -10.06
CA LYS A 42 -6.55 -12.15 -9.64
C LYS A 42 -6.74 -12.98 -8.37
N VAL A 43 -5.98 -14.07 -8.22
CA VAL A 43 -6.05 -14.94 -7.04
C VAL A 43 -5.48 -14.22 -5.83
N ALA A 44 -4.35 -13.53 -5.99
CA ALA A 44 -3.70 -12.75 -4.94
C ALA A 44 -4.66 -11.71 -4.34
N VAL A 45 -5.27 -10.85 -5.17
CA VAL A 45 -6.20 -9.82 -4.67
C VAL A 45 -7.49 -10.41 -4.07
N THR A 46 -7.96 -11.56 -4.56
CA THR A 46 -9.14 -12.25 -4.00
C THR A 46 -8.85 -12.79 -2.61
N VAL A 47 -7.71 -13.49 -2.44
CA VAL A 47 -7.28 -14.00 -1.14
C VAL A 47 -7.04 -12.85 -0.17
N ALA A 48 -6.38 -11.78 -0.63
CA ALA A 48 -6.16 -10.60 0.19
C ALA A 48 -7.47 -9.96 0.66
N ALA A 49 -8.47 -9.81 -0.22
CA ALA A 49 -9.77 -9.24 0.12
C ALA A 49 -10.51 -10.07 1.17
N ILE A 50 -10.55 -11.40 1.01
CA ILE A 50 -11.18 -12.30 1.98
C ILE A 50 -10.47 -12.23 3.33
N LEU A 51 -9.14 -12.21 3.36
CA LEU A 51 -8.38 -12.15 4.60
C LEU A 51 -8.44 -10.78 5.26
N ASN A 52 -8.50 -9.70 4.50
CA ASN A 52 -8.78 -8.36 5.03
C ASN A 52 -10.16 -8.31 5.69
N LEU A 53 -11.18 -8.88 5.03
CA LEU A 53 -12.54 -8.99 5.57
C LEU A 53 -12.52 -9.76 6.90
N VAL A 54 -11.92 -10.96 6.94
CA VAL A 54 -11.82 -11.79 8.14
C VAL A 54 -11.03 -11.07 9.25
N GLY A 55 -9.89 -10.47 8.89
CA GLY A 55 -9.02 -9.76 9.83
C GLY A 55 -9.73 -8.61 10.54
N ALA A 56 -10.60 -7.89 9.84
CA ALA A 56 -11.38 -6.81 10.43
C ALA A 56 -12.30 -7.26 11.58
N PHE A 57 -12.70 -8.55 11.64
CA PHE A 57 -13.51 -9.09 12.73
C PHE A 57 -12.71 -9.66 13.90
N LEU A 58 -11.37 -9.77 13.80
CA LEU A 58 -10.56 -10.44 14.83
C LEU A 58 -10.16 -9.54 16.00
N SER A 59 -10.25 -8.21 15.86
CA SER A 59 -9.84 -7.27 16.91
C SER A 59 -10.52 -5.91 16.74
N THR A 60 -10.66 -5.18 17.85
CA THR A 60 -11.15 -3.78 17.91
C THR A 60 -10.22 -2.88 18.75
N GLU A 61 -9.03 -3.35 19.13
CA GLU A 61 -8.09 -2.63 19.98
C GLU A 61 -7.53 -1.35 19.33
N VAL A 62 -7.13 -1.41 18.06
CA VAL A 62 -6.65 -0.23 17.31
C VAL A 62 -7.77 0.80 17.19
N ALA A 63 -9.02 0.39 16.98
CA ALA A 63 -10.15 1.32 16.86
C ALA A 63 -10.32 2.17 18.14
N LYS A 64 -10.23 1.53 19.32
CA LYS A 64 -10.30 2.22 20.62
C LYS A 64 -9.17 3.23 20.80
N THR A 65 -7.96 2.93 20.32
CA THR A 65 -6.83 3.87 20.41
C THR A 65 -6.97 5.07 19.48
N VAL A 66 -7.61 4.91 18.32
CA VAL A 66 -7.86 5.99 17.37
C VAL A 66 -8.95 6.93 17.89
N SER A 67 -10.00 6.39 18.52
CA SER A 67 -11.11 7.20 19.05
C SER A 67 -10.80 7.93 20.35
N GLY A 68 -9.78 7.54 21.14
CA GLY A 68 -9.52 8.14 22.46
C GLY A 68 -8.10 8.68 22.70
N GLY A 69 -7.26 8.79 21.66
CA GLY A 69 -5.82 8.95 21.87
C GLY A 69 -5.15 10.23 21.34
N ILE A 70 -5.65 10.84 20.27
CA ILE A 70 -4.86 11.83 19.49
C ILE A 70 -5.29 13.27 19.72
N ILE A 71 -6.57 13.47 20.04
CA ILE A 71 -7.14 14.79 20.28
C ILE A 71 -7.54 14.85 21.77
N ARG A 72 -7.32 16.02 22.40
CA ARG A 72 -7.59 16.21 23.82
C ARG A 72 -9.09 16.34 24.08
N GLU A 73 -9.71 15.22 24.44
CA GLU A 73 -11.10 15.14 24.88
C GLU A 73 -11.20 15.35 26.41
N GLY A 74 -12.26 15.99 26.90
CA GLY A 74 -12.55 16.17 28.34
C GLY A 74 -12.70 17.63 28.80
N ASP A 75 -12.91 17.81 30.11
CA ASP A 75 -13.10 19.14 30.73
C ASP A 75 -11.87 20.03 30.54
N GLY A 76 -12.02 21.10 29.77
CA GLY A 76 -10.93 22.01 29.36
C GLY A 76 -10.22 21.60 28.07
N GLY A 77 -10.64 20.51 27.42
CA GLY A 77 -10.22 20.09 26.08
C GLY A 77 -11.05 20.70 24.95
N VAL A 78 -10.79 20.26 23.72
CA VAL A 78 -11.50 20.73 22.52
C VAL A 78 -12.57 19.71 22.16
N GLN A 79 -13.80 20.17 21.93
CA GLN A 79 -14.86 19.32 21.38
C GLN A 79 -14.61 19.07 19.90
N ILE A 80 -14.25 17.84 19.55
CA ILE A 80 -14.15 17.40 18.15
C ILE A 80 -15.55 17.41 17.57
N THR A 81 -15.73 18.11 16.45
CA THR A 81 -17.01 18.11 15.75
C THR A 81 -16.97 17.20 14.52
N PRO A 82 -18.12 16.63 14.10
CA PRO A 82 -18.20 15.86 12.87
C PRO A 82 -17.67 16.62 11.63
N GLU A 83 -17.81 17.95 11.59
CA GLU A 83 -17.28 18.82 10.53
C GLU A 83 -15.74 18.82 10.49
N MET A 84 -15.07 18.83 11.65
CA MET A 84 -13.61 18.73 11.70
C MET A 84 -13.13 17.37 11.21
N ILE A 85 -13.83 16.30 11.57
CA ILE A 85 -13.54 14.94 11.10
C ILE A 85 -13.74 14.85 9.58
N PHE A 86 -14.84 15.44 9.07
CA PHE A 86 -15.13 15.51 7.63
C PHE A 86 -13.98 16.18 6.86
N ALA A 87 -13.56 17.36 7.29
CA ALA A 87 -12.46 18.11 6.68
C ALA A 87 -11.13 17.32 6.71
N GLY A 88 -10.82 16.67 7.84
CA GLY A 88 -9.63 15.85 7.96
C GLY A 88 -9.64 14.63 7.04
N LEU A 89 -10.79 13.99 6.88
CA LEU A 89 -10.97 12.87 5.95
C LEU A 89 -10.84 13.30 4.49
N ILE A 90 -11.32 14.49 4.10
CA ILE A 90 -11.08 15.03 2.75
C ILE A 90 -9.57 15.14 2.50
N GLY A 91 -8.82 15.69 3.46
CA GLY A 91 -7.36 15.78 3.37
C GLY A 91 -6.69 14.41 3.19
N ALA A 92 -7.10 13.42 3.98
CA ALA A 92 -6.59 12.07 3.90
C ALA A 92 -6.88 11.38 2.55
N VAL A 93 -8.14 11.45 2.09
CA VAL A 93 -8.59 10.83 0.84
C VAL A 93 -7.93 11.45 -0.37
N VAL A 94 -7.89 12.79 -0.45
CA VAL A 94 -7.28 13.49 -1.57
C VAL A 94 -5.79 13.15 -1.65
N TRP A 95 -5.09 13.13 -0.52
CA TRP A 95 -3.68 12.77 -0.49
C TRP A 95 -3.42 11.30 -0.88
N ASN A 96 -4.25 10.37 -0.41
CA ASN A 96 -4.20 8.97 -0.84
C ASN A 96 -4.34 8.89 -2.37
N MET A 97 -5.43 9.44 -2.94
CA MET A 97 -5.64 9.41 -4.39
C MET A 97 -4.50 10.05 -5.19
N PHE A 98 -3.93 11.15 -4.69
CA PHE A 98 -2.76 11.77 -5.31
C PHE A 98 -1.53 10.84 -5.33
N THR A 99 -1.21 10.22 -4.20
CA THR A 99 -0.06 9.31 -4.10
C THR A 99 -0.25 8.06 -4.95
N TRP A 100 -1.47 7.53 -5.05
CA TRP A 100 -1.79 6.46 -5.99
C TRP A 100 -1.60 6.87 -7.45
N LEU A 101 -2.06 8.07 -7.82
CA LEU A 101 -1.86 8.58 -9.19
C LEU A 101 -0.37 8.60 -9.56
N ARG A 102 0.49 8.90 -8.59
CA ARG A 102 1.95 8.89 -8.75
C ARG A 102 2.60 7.52 -8.56
N GLY A 103 1.83 6.48 -8.21
CA GLY A 103 2.35 5.13 -7.94
C GLY A 103 3.29 5.08 -6.74
N LEU A 104 3.18 6.05 -5.83
CA LEU A 104 4.03 6.18 -4.64
C LEU A 104 3.42 5.38 -3.47
N PRO A 105 4.11 4.37 -2.94
CA PRO A 105 3.75 3.70 -1.70
C PRO A 105 3.74 4.71 -0.55
N SER A 106 2.55 5.14 -0.14
CA SER A 106 2.31 6.10 0.92
C SER A 106 1.48 5.44 2.02
N SER A 107 1.66 5.91 3.26
CA SER A 107 0.88 5.44 4.40
C SER A 107 -0.47 6.14 4.49
N SER A 108 -1.57 5.39 4.32
CA SER A 108 -2.92 5.90 4.58
C SER A 108 -3.13 6.31 6.04
N SER A 109 -2.46 5.65 6.99
CA SER A 109 -2.56 6.00 8.42
C SER A 109 -2.01 7.40 8.71
N HIS A 110 -0.85 7.71 8.13
CA HIS A 110 -0.28 9.06 8.25
C HIS A 110 -1.08 10.11 7.49
N ALA A 111 -1.68 9.72 6.35
CA ALA A 111 -2.60 10.60 5.63
C ALA A 111 -3.81 10.96 6.50
N LEU A 112 -4.42 9.96 7.15
CA LEU A 112 -5.53 10.12 8.08
C LEU A 112 -5.17 11.01 9.27
N PHE A 113 -4.11 10.68 10.00
CA PHE A 113 -3.69 11.47 11.16
C PHE A 113 -3.29 12.88 10.77
N GLY A 114 -2.54 13.05 9.67
CA GLY A 114 -2.18 14.36 9.17
C GLY A 114 -3.42 15.20 8.86
N GLY A 115 -4.38 14.65 8.09
CA GLY A 115 -5.63 15.34 7.77
C GLY A 115 -6.41 15.79 9.01
N LEU A 116 -6.59 14.89 9.97
CA LEU A 116 -7.26 15.20 11.25
C LEU A 116 -6.50 16.26 12.07
N ILE A 117 -5.17 16.17 12.15
CA ILE A 117 -4.32 17.16 12.84
C ILE A 117 -4.46 18.53 12.19
N GLY A 118 -4.41 18.60 10.85
CA GLY A 118 -4.56 19.86 10.12
C GLY A 118 -5.94 20.48 10.34
N ALA A 119 -6.99 19.66 10.29
CA ALA A 119 -8.35 20.12 10.54
C ALA A 119 -8.55 20.59 12.00
N ALA A 120 -7.99 19.87 12.97
CA ALA A 120 -8.06 20.24 14.39
C ALA A 120 -7.33 21.55 14.69
N ILE A 121 -6.14 21.76 14.11
CA ILE A 121 -5.38 23.01 14.28
C ILE A 121 -6.18 24.23 13.78
N VAL A 122 -6.88 24.10 12.66
CA VAL A 122 -7.71 25.19 12.12
C VAL A 122 -9.01 25.35 12.92
N GLY A 123 -9.70 24.24 13.20
CA GLY A 123 -11.00 24.26 13.83
C GLY A 123 -10.96 24.65 15.32
N ALA A 124 -9.84 24.40 16.00
CA ALA A 124 -9.75 24.57 17.44
C ALA A 124 -8.38 25.06 17.97
N GLY A 125 -7.50 25.48 17.07
CA GLY A 125 -6.18 26.03 17.42
C GLY A 125 -5.13 24.96 17.72
N MET A 126 -3.88 25.40 17.88
CA MET A 126 -2.73 24.50 18.09
C MET A 126 -2.82 23.69 19.40
N GLY A 127 -3.53 24.20 20.41
CA GLY A 127 -3.71 23.52 21.70
C GLY A 127 -4.64 22.31 21.65
N SER A 128 -5.37 22.11 20.54
CA SER A 128 -6.27 20.96 20.33
C SER A 128 -5.52 19.63 20.13
N VAL A 129 -4.27 19.70 19.66
CA VAL A 129 -3.45 18.54 19.31
C VAL A 129 -2.46 18.25 20.42
N ASP A 130 -2.47 17.02 20.93
CA ASP A 130 -1.42 16.57 21.83
C ASP A 130 -0.18 16.16 21.03
N PHE A 131 0.73 17.10 20.80
CA PHE A 131 1.98 16.84 20.07
C PHE A 131 2.88 15.79 20.76
N GLY A 132 2.75 15.59 22.06
CA GLY A 132 3.45 14.51 22.78
C GLY A 132 2.90 13.14 22.39
N VAL A 133 1.58 13.01 22.26
CA VAL A 133 0.95 11.79 21.76
C VAL A 133 1.21 11.59 20.27
N VAL A 134 1.12 12.63 19.45
CA VAL A 134 1.48 12.56 18.02
C VAL A 134 2.92 12.08 17.85
N LEU A 135 3.86 12.63 18.62
CA LEU A 135 5.26 12.21 18.56
C LEU A 135 5.42 10.74 18.98
N SER A 136 4.84 10.34 20.11
CA SER A 136 5.05 9.00 20.69
C SER A 136 4.28 7.88 19.99
N LYS A 137 3.06 8.14 19.49
CA LYS A 137 2.18 7.12 18.90
C LYS A 137 2.10 7.17 17.37
N VAL A 138 2.49 8.27 16.73
CA VAL A 138 2.46 8.41 15.26
C VAL A 138 3.88 8.52 14.71
N VAL A 139 4.62 9.57 15.05
CA VAL A 139 5.91 9.88 14.41
C VAL A 139 7.02 8.88 14.75
N LEU A 140 7.21 8.56 16.03
CA LEU A 140 8.26 7.62 16.46
C LEU A 140 8.04 6.22 15.88
N PRO A 141 6.84 5.61 15.97
CA PRO A 141 6.56 4.34 15.29
C PRO A 141 6.79 4.41 13.77
N ALA A 142 6.43 5.52 13.11
CA ALA A 142 6.64 5.69 11.66
C ALA A 142 8.10 5.57 11.25
N LEU A 143 9.01 6.09 12.09
CA LEU A 143 10.44 6.07 11.83
C LEU A 143 11.07 4.73 12.20
N LEU A 144 10.72 4.19 13.37
CA LEU A 144 11.36 3.00 13.92
C LEU A 144 10.85 1.71 13.27
N ALA A 145 9.55 1.62 12.99
CA ALA A 145 8.92 0.42 12.45
C ALA A 145 9.54 -0.10 11.13
N PRO A 146 9.74 0.72 10.07
CA PRO A 146 10.37 0.23 8.85
C PRO A 146 11.82 -0.24 9.08
N LEU A 147 12.54 0.38 10.02
CA LEU A 147 13.91 -0.02 10.37
C LEU A 147 13.93 -1.37 11.08
N ILE A 148 13.08 -1.54 12.11
CA ILE A 148 12.94 -2.80 12.85
C ILE A 148 12.51 -3.91 11.88
N ALA A 149 11.49 -3.67 11.08
CA ALA A 149 10.99 -4.62 10.09
C ALA A 149 12.06 -4.95 9.02
N GLY A 150 12.88 -3.98 8.64
CA GLY A 150 14.03 -4.20 7.76
C GLY A 150 15.12 -5.06 8.39
N VAL A 151 15.47 -4.82 9.66
CA VAL A 151 16.45 -5.64 10.40
C VAL A 151 15.94 -7.08 10.56
N VAL A 152 14.67 -7.26 10.93
CA VAL A 152 14.04 -8.59 11.04
C VAL A 152 13.99 -9.28 9.67
N GLY A 153 13.61 -8.55 8.61
CA GLY A 153 13.62 -9.08 7.24
C GLY A 153 15.02 -9.50 6.76
N TYR A 154 16.04 -8.71 7.10
CA TYR A 154 17.45 -9.00 6.80
C TYR A 154 17.92 -10.27 7.51
N THR A 155 17.70 -10.37 8.82
CA THR A 155 18.14 -11.51 9.63
C THR A 155 17.38 -12.79 9.26
N ALA A 156 16.06 -12.71 9.06
CA ALA A 156 15.23 -13.82 8.61
C ALA A 156 15.70 -14.34 7.24
N THR A 157 16.00 -13.43 6.30
CA THR A 157 16.52 -13.82 4.99
C THR A 157 17.89 -14.50 5.11
N ARG A 158 18.81 -13.93 5.89
CA ARG A 158 20.14 -14.52 6.11
C ARG A 158 20.05 -15.92 6.72
N LEU A 159 19.16 -16.10 7.69
CA LEU A 159 18.92 -17.39 8.32
C LEU A 159 18.35 -18.40 7.30
N ALA A 160 17.32 -18.00 6.55
CA ALA A 160 16.69 -18.86 5.54
C ALA A 160 17.70 -19.33 4.47
N TYR A 161 18.55 -18.44 3.96
CA TYR A 161 19.60 -18.82 3.00
C TYR A 161 20.73 -19.65 3.63
N THR A 162 21.02 -19.47 4.93
CA THR A 162 22.06 -20.24 5.62
C THR A 162 21.61 -21.67 5.87
N ILE A 163 20.36 -21.87 6.33
CA ILE A 163 19.77 -23.19 6.57
C ILE A 163 19.64 -23.98 5.26
N THR A 164 19.27 -23.30 4.17
CA THR A 164 19.02 -23.94 2.86
C THR A 164 20.28 -24.12 2.01
N ARG A 165 21.44 -23.58 2.42
CA ARG A 165 22.69 -23.60 1.65
C ARG A 165 23.24 -25.02 1.40
N ARG A 166 22.87 -26.00 2.23
CA ARG A 166 23.41 -27.38 2.18
C ARG A 166 22.57 -28.37 1.37
N ARG A 167 21.40 -27.95 0.88
CA ARG A 167 20.49 -28.85 0.13
C ARG A 167 20.49 -28.43 -1.32
N ASP A 168 21.25 -29.17 -2.13
CA ASP A 168 21.50 -28.88 -3.55
C ASP A 168 20.31 -29.27 -4.47
N ASP A 169 19.15 -29.55 -3.85
CA ASP A 169 18.00 -30.05 -4.57
C ASP A 169 17.14 -28.88 -5.07
N LYS A 170 17.16 -28.66 -6.39
CA LYS A 170 16.35 -27.64 -7.08
C LYS A 170 14.85 -27.77 -6.78
N SER A 171 14.41 -28.90 -6.22
CA SER A 171 13.06 -29.21 -5.74
C SER A 171 12.65 -28.39 -4.49
N GLU A 172 13.52 -28.21 -3.50
CA GLU A 172 13.15 -27.62 -2.20
C GLU A 172 12.89 -26.11 -2.24
N ARG A 173 13.41 -25.40 -3.25
CA ARG A 173 13.05 -23.99 -3.50
C ARG A 173 11.56 -23.82 -3.84
N GLY A 174 10.86 -24.90 -4.17
CA GLY A 174 9.40 -24.92 -4.30
C GLY A 174 8.66 -24.73 -2.96
N GLY A 175 9.25 -25.15 -1.83
CA GLY A 175 8.65 -25.00 -0.50
C GLY A 175 8.46 -23.54 -0.10
N PHE A 176 9.45 -22.67 -0.39
CA PHE A 176 9.34 -21.23 -0.14
C PHE A 176 8.24 -20.55 -0.95
N ARG A 177 7.80 -21.12 -2.06
CA ARG A 177 6.64 -20.59 -2.80
C ARG A 177 5.36 -20.75 -1.99
N TYR A 178 5.14 -21.92 -1.40
CA TYR A 178 3.99 -22.17 -0.52
C TYR A 178 4.09 -21.41 0.78
N GLY A 179 5.30 -21.35 1.35
CA GLY A 179 5.60 -20.49 2.50
C GLY A 179 5.25 -19.04 2.21
N GLN A 180 5.65 -18.51 1.05
CA GLN A 180 5.32 -17.15 0.63
C GLN A 180 3.81 -16.94 0.51
N ILE A 181 3.08 -17.85 -0.14
CA ILE A 181 1.61 -17.74 -0.24
C ILE A 181 0.98 -17.64 1.16
N PHE A 182 1.47 -18.44 2.10
CA PHE A 182 1.00 -18.41 3.48
C PHE A 182 1.35 -17.10 4.19
N THR A 183 2.60 -16.63 4.10
CA THR A 183 3.02 -15.38 4.74
C THR A 183 2.35 -14.15 4.14
N SER A 184 2.19 -14.08 2.82
CA SER A 184 1.45 -12.99 2.15
C SER A 184 -0.01 -12.98 2.57
N SER A 185 -0.59 -14.16 2.78
CA SER A 185 -1.95 -14.29 3.33
C SER A 185 -2.03 -13.77 4.75
N LEU A 186 -1.03 -14.07 5.60
CA LEU A 186 -0.95 -13.50 6.95
C LEU A 186 -0.75 -11.98 6.95
N VAL A 187 0.01 -11.41 6.00
CA VAL A 187 0.11 -9.94 5.86
C VAL A 187 -1.26 -9.34 5.55
N ALA A 188 -2.04 -9.95 4.64
CA ALA A 188 -3.40 -9.48 4.36
C ALA A 188 -4.33 -9.61 5.57
N LEU A 189 -4.23 -10.71 6.32
CA LEU A 189 -5.00 -10.86 7.56
C LEU A 189 -4.62 -9.78 8.59
N ALA A 190 -3.32 -9.57 8.82
CA ALA A 190 -2.78 -8.56 9.74
C ALA A 190 -3.11 -7.13 9.30
N HIS A 191 -3.21 -6.89 8.00
CA HIS A 191 -3.68 -5.63 7.47
C HIS A 191 -5.15 -5.38 7.85
N GLY A 192 -6.02 -6.38 7.68
CA GLY A 192 -7.43 -6.29 8.13
C GLY A 192 -7.56 -6.03 9.64
N THR A 193 -6.72 -6.66 10.46
CA THR A 193 -6.71 -6.44 11.92
C THR A 193 -6.16 -5.08 12.33
N ASN A 194 -5.54 -4.29 11.45
CA ASN A 194 -4.95 -3.00 11.78
C ASN A 194 -5.68 -1.84 11.10
N ASP A 195 -5.86 -1.93 9.79
CA ASP A 195 -6.26 -0.81 8.96
C ASP A 195 -7.77 -0.59 8.94
N ALA A 196 -8.57 -1.65 8.90
CA ALA A 196 -10.03 -1.54 8.99
C ALA A 196 -10.46 -0.87 10.30
N GLN A 197 -9.72 -1.16 11.37
CA GLN A 197 -9.97 -0.60 12.70
C GLN A 197 -9.74 0.91 12.77
N LYS A 198 -8.86 1.49 11.94
CA LYS A 198 -8.64 2.94 11.93
C LYS A 198 -9.90 3.67 11.48
N THR A 199 -10.53 3.18 10.41
CA THR A 199 -11.81 3.70 9.94
C THR A 199 -12.93 3.46 10.95
N MET A 200 -12.98 2.26 11.58
CA MET A 200 -13.92 2.00 12.68
C MET A 200 -13.77 3.02 13.81
N GLY A 201 -12.53 3.35 14.19
CA GLY A 201 -12.23 4.36 15.21
C GLY A 201 -12.72 5.76 14.81
N VAL A 202 -12.49 6.17 13.55
CA VAL A 202 -12.96 7.48 13.04
C VAL A 202 -14.49 7.58 13.01
N ILE A 203 -15.17 6.53 12.55
CA ILE A 203 -16.64 6.50 12.56
C ILE A 203 -17.17 6.52 14.00
N THR A 204 -16.57 5.75 14.89
CA THR A 204 -16.96 5.71 16.31
C THR A 204 -16.77 7.09 16.96
N LEU A 205 -15.62 7.73 16.70
CA LEU A 205 -15.35 9.10 17.14
C LEU A 205 -16.39 10.08 16.61
N THR A 206 -16.81 9.94 15.35
CA THR A 206 -17.85 10.77 14.75
C THR A 206 -19.21 10.58 15.43
N LEU A 207 -19.57 9.35 15.77
CA LEU A 207 -20.82 9.04 16.47
C LEU A 207 -20.80 9.59 17.90
N ILE A 208 -19.67 9.52 18.60
CA ILE A 208 -19.49 10.12 19.93
C ILE A 208 -19.58 11.66 19.83
N ALA A 209 -18.85 12.27 18.89
CA ALA A 209 -18.88 13.71 18.61
C ALA A 209 -20.29 14.21 18.23
N GLY A 210 -21.08 13.38 17.55
CA GLY A 210 -22.47 13.65 17.19
C GLY A 210 -23.48 13.42 18.32
N GLY A 211 -23.05 12.96 19.50
CA GLY A 211 -23.93 12.64 20.64
C GLY A 211 -24.76 11.35 20.47
N LEU A 212 -24.41 10.49 19.51
CA LEU A 212 -25.11 9.25 19.20
C LEU A 212 -24.53 8.03 19.94
N LEU A 213 -23.32 8.15 20.48
CA LEU A 213 -22.67 7.16 21.34
C LEU A 213 -22.11 7.84 22.59
N THR A 214 -22.04 7.10 23.70
CA THR A 214 -21.40 7.60 24.92
C THR A 214 -19.87 7.62 24.75
N PRO A 215 -19.16 8.55 25.41
CA PRO A 215 -17.70 8.47 25.55
C PRO A 215 -17.27 7.07 26.01
N ASP A 216 -16.07 6.64 25.59
CA ASP A 216 -15.49 5.31 25.85
C ASP A 216 -16.20 4.10 25.20
N SER A 217 -17.22 4.33 24.36
CA SER A 217 -17.84 3.26 23.58
C SER A 217 -16.87 2.67 22.56
N GLY A 218 -16.82 1.34 22.46
CA GLY A 218 -16.18 0.67 21.34
C GLY A 218 -16.99 0.79 20.04
N PRO A 219 -16.40 0.42 18.88
CA PRO A 219 -17.10 0.47 17.61
C PRO A 219 -18.32 -0.46 17.61
N PRO A 220 -19.52 0.04 17.26
CA PRO A 220 -20.70 -0.79 17.09
C PRO A 220 -20.47 -1.88 16.03
N PHE A 221 -21.13 -3.03 16.19
CA PHE A 221 -20.95 -4.16 15.26
C PHE A 221 -21.24 -3.79 13.80
N TRP A 222 -22.24 -2.96 13.54
CA TRP A 222 -22.53 -2.51 12.17
C TRP A 222 -21.37 -1.73 11.56
N VAL A 223 -20.65 -0.92 12.35
CA VAL A 223 -19.45 -0.17 11.91
C VAL A 223 -18.36 -1.16 11.50
N VAL A 224 -18.15 -2.20 12.32
CA VAL A 224 -17.19 -3.27 12.01
C VAL A 224 -17.53 -3.91 10.67
N VAL A 225 -18.80 -4.27 10.46
CA VAL A 225 -19.26 -4.90 9.21
C VAL A 225 -19.03 -3.99 8.00
N VAL A 226 -19.48 -2.73 8.05
CA VAL A 226 -19.36 -1.84 6.88
C VAL A 226 -17.91 -1.50 6.54
N CYS A 227 -17.04 -1.29 7.53
CA CYS A 227 -15.60 -1.08 7.30
C CYS A 227 -14.95 -2.35 6.73
N ALA A 228 -15.26 -3.52 7.29
CA ALA A 228 -14.73 -4.80 6.81
C ALA A 228 -15.06 -5.03 5.32
N PHE A 229 -16.29 -4.71 4.89
CA PHE A 229 -16.66 -4.78 3.48
C PHE A 229 -15.99 -3.69 2.64
N ALA A 230 -15.88 -2.45 3.14
CA ALA A 230 -15.24 -1.35 2.41
C ALA A 230 -13.77 -1.65 2.11
N ILE A 231 -12.98 -2.02 3.12
CA ILE A 231 -11.57 -2.36 2.95
C ILE A 231 -11.38 -3.60 2.06
N ALA A 232 -12.23 -4.62 2.19
CA ALA A 232 -12.15 -5.84 1.39
C ALA A 232 -12.46 -5.55 -0.10
N LEU A 233 -13.49 -4.76 -0.37
CA LEU A 233 -13.84 -4.35 -1.73
C LEU A 233 -12.73 -3.50 -2.35
N GLY A 234 -12.19 -2.55 -1.59
CA GLY A 234 -11.01 -1.78 -1.97
C GLY A 234 -9.84 -2.69 -2.36
N THR A 235 -9.53 -3.64 -1.48
CA THR A 235 -8.46 -4.63 -1.70
C THR A 235 -8.67 -5.43 -2.97
N TYR A 236 -9.91 -5.85 -3.23
CA TYR A 236 -10.25 -6.62 -4.42
C TYR A 236 -10.03 -5.83 -5.71
N THR A 237 -10.31 -4.52 -5.71
CA THR A 237 -10.05 -3.65 -6.87
C THR A 237 -8.55 -3.51 -7.19
N GLY A 238 -7.67 -3.84 -6.25
CA GLY A 238 -6.24 -3.89 -6.43
C GLY A 238 -5.60 -2.55 -6.10
N GLY A 239 -4.53 -2.18 -6.81
CA GLY A 239 -3.74 -0.98 -6.53
C GLY A 239 -2.56 -0.91 -7.49
N TRP A 240 -2.81 -1.23 -8.76
CA TRP A 240 -1.80 -1.79 -9.68
C TRP A 240 -0.56 -0.93 -9.86
N ARG A 241 -0.71 0.40 -9.83
CA ARG A 241 0.43 1.34 -9.88
C ARG A 241 1.38 1.14 -8.70
N ILE A 242 0.86 0.98 -7.49
CA ILE A 242 1.65 0.78 -6.27
C ILE A 242 2.17 -0.66 -6.21
N ILE A 243 1.36 -1.64 -6.62
CA ILE A 243 1.78 -3.06 -6.73
C ILE A 243 3.02 -3.19 -7.61
N GLN A 244 3.08 -2.49 -8.74
CA GLN A 244 4.24 -2.50 -9.63
C GLN A 244 5.49 -1.89 -8.96
N THR A 245 5.34 -0.74 -8.32
CA THR A 245 6.43 -0.08 -7.58
C THR A 245 6.99 -0.98 -6.47
N MET A 246 6.12 -1.65 -5.71
CA MET A 246 6.52 -2.51 -4.59
C MET A 246 7.06 -3.88 -5.04
N GLY A 247 6.52 -4.45 -6.12
CA GLY A 247 6.81 -5.82 -6.54
C GLY A 247 8.14 -5.98 -7.28
N GLY A 248 8.52 -4.98 -8.09
CA GLY A 248 9.77 -5.00 -8.86
C GLY A 248 10.62 -3.74 -8.74
N GLY A 249 10.08 -2.66 -8.15
CA GLY A 249 10.76 -1.35 -8.11
C GLY A 249 11.79 -1.18 -6.99
N LEU A 250 11.81 -2.05 -5.98
CA LEU A 250 12.73 -1.95 -4.83
C LEU A 250 13.95 -2.89 -4.93
N THR A 251 13.71 -4.17 -5.18
CA THR A 251 14.74 -5.21 -5.29
C THR A 251 14.21 -6.39 -6.12
N GLU A 252 15.10 -7.19 -6.70
CA GLU A 252 14.71 -8.49 -7.27
C GLU A 252 14.29 -9.42 -6.13
N VAL A 253 13.00 -9.72 -6.03
CA VAL A 253 12.44 -10.58 -4.97
C VAL A 253 12.35 -12.02 -5.48
N LYS A 254 12.92 -12.96 -4.72
CA LYS A 254 12.70 -14.41 -4.89
C LYS A 254 11.77 -14.92 -3.79
N PRO A 255 11.10 -16.08 -3.97
CA PRO A 255 10.17 -16.61 -2.97
C PRO A 255 10.71 -16.67 -1.53
N THR A 256 12.00 -17.00 -1.35
CA THR A 256 12.64 -16.98 -0.02
C THR A 256 12.72 -15.59 0.61
N GLN A 257 13.00 -14.56 -0.19
CA GLN A 257 13.02 -13.16 0.28
C GLN A 257 11.61 -12.65 0.51
N GLY A 258 10.66 -12.98 -0.38
CA GLY A 258 9.25 -12.67 -0.22
C GLY A 258 8.69 -13.24 1.07
N PHE A 259 8.90 -14.54 1.32
CA PHE A 259 8.55 -15.20 2.57
C PHE A 259 9.13 -14.48 3.80
N SER A 260 10.42 -14.15 3.77
CA SER A 260 11.09 -13.48 4.89
C SER A 260 10.58 -12.06 5.13
N ALA A 261 10.32 -11.31 4.05
CA ALA A 261 9.77 -9.96 4.13
C ALA A 261 8.33 -9.96 4.66
N GLU A 262 7.49 -10.86 4.16
CA GLU A 262 6.09 -10.98 4.58
C GLU A 262 5.96 -11.50 6.01
N ALA A 263 6.81 -12.44 6.42
CA ALA A 263 6.89 -12.89 7.82
C ALA A 263 7.29 -11.74 8.76
N SER A 264 8.32 -10.98 8.39
CA SER A 264 8.75 -9.79 9.14
C SER A 264 7.64 -8.73 9.23
N THR A 265 6.98 -8.47 8.11
CA THR A 265 5.86 -7.53 8.02
C THR A 265 4.72 -7.97 8.92
N THR A 266 4.28 -9.22 8.80
CA THR A 266 3.22 -9.81 9.61
C THR A 266 3.53 -9.71 11.09
N ALA A 267 4.72 -10.14 11.51
CA ALA A 267 5.11 -10.13 12.91
C ALA A 267 5.12 -8.70 13.48
N THR A 268 5.65 -7.74 12.73
CA THR A 268 5.72 -6.33 13.15
C THR A 268 4.33 -5.71 13.24
N VAL A 269 3.47 -5.92 12.23
CA VAL A 269 2.11 -5.37 12.21
C VAL A 269 1.26 -5.98 13.32
N LEU A 270 1.27 -7.30 13.50
CA LEU A 270 0.48 -7.95 14.56
C LEU A 270 0.97 -7.55 15.96
N ALA A 271 2.29 -7.50 16.19
CA ALA A 271 2.83 -7.02 17.46
C ALA A 271 2.39 -5.58 17.76
N SER A 272 2.42 -4.71 16.74
CA SER A 272 1.92 -3.34 16.86
C SER A 272 0.43 -3.25 17.14
N SER A 273 -0.39 -4.04 16.43
CA SER A 273 -1.84 -4.09 16.64
C SER A 273 -2.17 -4.56 18.07
N HIS A 274 -1.44 -5.54 18.59
CA HIS A 274 -1.61 -6.02 19.97
C HIS A 274 -1.21 -4.98 21.02
N LEU A 275 -0.23 -4.13 20.72
CA LEU A 275 0.16 -3.01 21.58
C LEU A 275 -0.72 -1.78 21.40
N GLY A 276 -1.71 -1.82 20.51
CA GLY A 276 -2.60 -0.69 20.22
C GLY A 276 -1.90 0.46 19.48
N PHE A 277 -0.77 0.22 18.81
CA PHE A 277 -0.12 1.25 18.00
C PHE A 277 -0.66 1.26 16.58
N ALA A 278 -1.10 2.44 16.13
CA ALA A 278 -1.57 2.69 14.77
C ALA A 278 -0.39 2.86 13.79
N LEU A 279 0.27 1.75 13.49
CA LEU A 279 1.45 1.70 12.66
C LEU A 279 1.11 1.63 11.16
N SER A 280 2.02 2.14 10.32
CA SER A 280 1.88 2.04 8.86
C SER A 280 2.34 0.69 8.34
N THR A 281 1.39 -0.10 7.84
CA THR A 281 1.66 -1.35 7.13
C THR A 281 2.53 -1.13 5.89
N THR A 282 2.31 -0.05 5.14
CA THR A 282 3.11 0.32 3.95
C THR A 282 4.60 0.54 4.26
N GLN A 283 4.90 1.27 5.34
CA GLN A 283 6.28 1.53 5.77
C GLN A 283 6.96 0.24 6.21
N VAL A 284 6.27 -0.57 7.03
CA VAL A 284 6.79 -1.85 7.52
C VAL A 284 7.00 -2.87 6.39
N ALA A 285 6.08 -2.96 5.45
CA ALA A 285 6.21 -3.82 4.28
C ALA A 285 7.40 -3.41 3.42
N SER A 286 7.52 -2.12 3.11
CA SER A 286 8.64 -1.59 2.33
C SER A 286 9.99 -1.80 3.03
N GLY A 287 10.06 -1.52 4.33
CA GLY A 287 11.24 -1.75 5.16
C GLY A 287 11.64 -3.23 5.16
N SER A 288 10.67 -4.13 5.34
CA SER A 288 10.89 -5.57 5.28
C SER A 288 11.39 -6.05 3.91
N ILE A 289 10.85 -5.51 2.81
CA ILE A 289 11.28 -5.84 1.45
C ILE A 289 12.73 -5.39 1.22
N ILE A 290 13.08 -4.17 1.63
CA ILE A 290 14.45 -3.64 1.53
C ILE A 290 15.41 -4.51 2.36
N GLY A 291 15.03 -4.81 3.61
CA GLY A 291 15.79 -5.66 4.52
C GLY A 291 16.02 -7.07 3.96
N ALA A 292 14.97 -7.70 3.44
CA ALA A 292 15.07 -9.01 2.79
C ALA A 292 15.88 -8.96 1.48
N GLY A 293 15.87 -7.83 0.78
CA GLY A 293 16.80 -7.53 -0.31
C GLY A 293 18.26 -7.62 0.16
N LEU A 294 18.62 -6.81 1.15
CA LEU A 294 19.96 -6.74 1.75
C LEU A 294 20.43 -8.09 2.33
N GLY A 295 19.51 -8.90 2.84
CA GLY A 295 19.81 -10.19 3.46
C GLY A 295 20.37 -11.23 2.48
N ARG A 296 20.14 -11.07 1.18
CA ARG A 296 20.64 -11.97 0.13
C ARG A 296 21.95 -11.44 -0.45
N ARG A 297 23.00 -12.27 -0.40
CA ARG A 297 24.29 -11.96 -1.06
C ARG A 297 24.10 -11.69 -2.56
N GLY A 298 24.62 -10.56 -3.03
CA GLY A 298 24.59 -10.15 -4.44
C GLY A 298 23.24 -9.60 -4.92
N SER A 299 22.29 -9.32 -4.02
CA SER A 299 21.05 -8.62 -4.38
C SER A 299 21.32 -7.16 -4.69
N LYS A 300 20.64 -6.61 -5.71
CA LYS A 300 20.71 -5.19 -6.09
C LYS A 300 19.47 -4.47 -5.61
N ILE A 301 19.67 -3.37 -4.89
CA ILE A 301 18.59 -2.50 -4.39
C ILE A 301 18.55 -1.23 -5.22
N GLN A 302 17.34 -0.84 -5.61
CA GLN A 302 17.08 0.39 -6.34
C GLN A 302 16.95 1.55 -5.35
N TRP A 303 18.10 2.08 -4.90
CA TRP A 303 18.14 3.17 -3.91
C TRP A 303 17.41 4.43 -4.36
N GLY A 304 17.32 4.69 -5.67
CA GLY A 304 16.52 5.79 -6.21
C GLY A 304 15.03 5.65 -5.93
N THR A 305 14.48 4.42 -6.03
CA THR A 305 13.07 4.15 -5.70
C THR A 305 12.86 4.17 -4.19
N ALA A 306 13.76 3.55 -3.42
CA ALA A 306 13.70 3.57 -1.95
C ALA A 306 13.73 5.00 -1.40
N GLY A 307 14.59 5.87 -1.94
CA GLY A 307 14.65 7.29 -1.55
C GLY A 307 13.35 8.03 -1.83
N LYS A 308 12.73 7.84 -3.01
CA LYS A 308 11.42 8.43 -3.34
C LYS A 308 10.32 7.99 -2.36
N ILE A 309 10.33 6.72 -1.96
CA ILE A 309 9.38 6.16 -0.99
C ILE A 309 9.57 6.81 0.38
N VAL A 310 10.81 6.89 0.87
CA VAL A 310 11.11 7.54 2.16
C VAL A 310 10.70 9.02 2.15
N VAL A 311 10.98 9.74 1.06
CA VAL A 311 10.52 11.13 0.90
C VAL A 311 9.00 11.22 0.95
N ALA A 312 8.28 10.31 0.27
CA ALA A 312 6.82 10.26 0.33
C ALA A 312 6.33 10.05 1.77
N TRP A 313 6.98 9.19 2.57
CA TRP A 313 6.62 8.97 3.97
C TRP A 313 6.72 10.22 4.82
N PHE A 314 7.80 11.00 4.69
CA PHE A 314 7.98 12.25 5.42
C PHE A 314 6.99 13.34 4.99
N ILE A 315 6.64 13.38 3.70
CA ILE A 315 5.74 14.40 3.15
C ILE A 315 4.27 14.06 3.44
N THR A 316 3.91 12.80 3.60
CA THR A 316 2.50 12.39 3.70
C THR A 316 1.74 13.05 4.85
N LEU A 317 2.28 13.04 6.06
CA LEU A 317 1.64 13.66 7.22
C LEU A 317 1.46 15.19 7.05
N PRO A 318 2.51 15.98 6.74
CA PRO A 318 2.35 17.43 6.59
C PRO A 318 1.51 17.82 5.37
N ALA A 319 1.59 17.06 4.27
CA ALA A 319 0.80 17.37 3.08
C ALA A 319 -0.69 17.06 3.28
N SER A 320 -1.05 15.92 3.89
CA SER A 320 -2.45 15.67 4.21
C SER A 320 -2.98 16.62 5.29
N ALA A 321 -2.14 17.04 6.23
CA ALA A 321 -2.48 18.10 7.19
C ALA A 321 -2.76 19.44 6.52
N ALA A 322 -1.95 19.83 5.53
CA ALA A 322 -2.20 21.05 4.78
C ALA A 322 -3.55 21.00 4.02
N VAL A 323 -3.87 19.87 3.39
CA VAL A 323 -5.16 19.70 2.69
C VAL A 323 -6.32 19.68 3.69
N GLY A 324 -6.18 18.96 4.81
CA GLY A 324 -7.19 18.92 5.87
C GLY A 324 -7.42 20.29 6.52
N ALA A 325 -6.36 21.09 6.69
CA ALA A 325 -6.46 22.47 7.16
C ALA A 325 -7.20 23.37 6.17
N VAL A 326 -6.94 23.24 4.86
CA VAL A 326 -7.67 23.98 3.82
C VAL A 326 -9.15 23.59 3.82
N ALA A 327 -9.48 22.30 3.90
CA ALA A 327 -10.86 21.85 4.03
C ALA A 327 -11.51 22.41 5.30
N ALA A 328 -10.82 22.39 6.44
CA ALA A 328 -11.35 22.94 7.68
C ALA A 328 -11.60 24.45 7.60
N LEU A 329 -10.75 25.21 6.89
CA LEU A 329 -10.96 26.63 6.62
C LEU A 329 -12.24 26.85 5.80
N ILE A 330 -12.47 26.03 4.78
CA ILE A 330 -13.69 26.10 3.97
C ILE A 330 -14.91 25.74 4.83
N ALA A 331 -14.80 24.70 5.67
CA ALA A 331 -15.85 24.28 6.59
C ALA A 331 -16.26 25.37 7.62
N THR A 332 -15.42 26.38 7.89
CA THR A 332 -15.81 27.53 8.73
C THR A 332 -16.95 28.37 8.14
N LEU A 333 -17.22 28.24 6.84
CA LEU A 333 -18.39 28.83 6.17
C LEU A 333 -19.72 28.10 6.51
N GLY A 334 -19.67 27.16 7.46
CA GLY A 334 -20.81 26.37 7.90
C GLY A 334 -21.24 25.35 6.84
N VAL A 335 -22.56 25.20 6.67
CA VAL A 335 -23.14 24.19 5.76
C VAL A 335 -22.69 24.40 4.31
N ALA A 336 -22.59 25.66 3.87
CA ALA A 336 -22.10 25.97 2.53
C ALA A 336 -20.65 25.50 2.34
N GLY A 337 -19.81 25.66 3.37
CA GLY A 337 -18.44 25.16 3.41
C GLY A 337 -18.36 23.65 3.20
N LEU A 338 -19.13 22.87 3.96
CA LEU A 338 -19.16 21.40 3.83
C LEU A 338 -19.59 20.94 2.43
N VAL A 339 -20.58 21.60 1.83
CA VAL A 339 -21.03 21.29 0.47
C VAL A 339 -19.93 21.63 -0.55
N ILE A 340 -19.24 22.75 -0.38
CA ILE A 340 -18.10 23.13 -1.21
C ILE A 340 -16.98 22.10 -1.07
N ASP A 341 -16.60 21.70 0.15
CA ASP A 341 -15.57 20.68 0.38
C ASP A 341 -15.92 19.35 -0.26
N ALA A 342 -17.17 18.89 -0.10
CA ALA A 342 -17.65 17.67 -0.71
C ALA A 342 -17.56 17.74 -2.24
N ALA A 343 -17.98 18.87 -2.83
CA ALA A 343 -17.95 19.07 -4.28
C ALA A 343 -16.51 19.17 -4.81
N VAL A 344 -15.66 19.96 -4.16
CA VAL A 344 -14.24 20.12 -4.54
C VAL A 344 -13.50 18.80 -4.39
N GLY A 345 -13.68 18.08 -3.28
CA GLY A 345 -13.12 16.76 -3.06
C GLY A 345 -13.54 15.78 -4.16
N ALA A 346 -14.84 15.71 -4.47
CA ALA A 346 -15.35 14.86 -5.54
C ALA A 346 -14.78 15.22 -6.92
N VAL A 347 -14.67 16.51 -7.25
CA VAL A 347 -14.07 16.99 -8.50
C VAL A 347 -12.59 16.65 -8.58
N VAL A 348 -11.84 16.81 -7.49
CA VAL A 348 -10.41 16.47 -7.43
C VAL A 348 -10.22 14.96 -7.61
N ILE A 349 -11.00 14.13 -6.91
CA ILE A 349 -10.94 12.66 -7.02
C ILE A 349 -11.32 12.22 -8.45
N ALA A 350 -12.39 12.77 -9.02
CA ALA A 350 -12.80 12.49 -10.39
C ALA A 350 -11.74 12.93 -11.40
N GLY A 351 -11.13 14.10 -11.20
CA GLY A 351 -10.02 14.61 -12.01
C GLY A 351 -8.81 13.69 -11.96
N ILE A 352 -8.42 13.23 -10.76
CA ILE A 352 -7.36 12.22 -10.57
C ILE A 352 -7.70 10.95 -11.35
N PHE A 353 -8.95 10.46 -11.27
CA PHE A 353 -9.36 9.26 -11.99
C PHE A 353 -9.33 9.44 -13.51
N VAL A 354 -9.78 10.59 -14.03
CA VAL A 354 -9.70 10.93 -15.46
C VAL A 354 -8.25 11.01 -15.93
N ILE A 355 -7.37 11.67 -15.16
CA ILE A 355 -5.93 11.73 -15.46
C ILE A 355 -5.32 10.32 -15.43
N SER A 356 -5.77 9.47 -14.49
CA SER A 356 -5.29 8.09 -14.41
C SER A 356 -5.61 7.28 -15.68
N ARG A 357 -6.75 7.54 -16.33
CA ARG A 357 -7.13 6.90 -17.60
C ARG A 357 -6.32 7.39 -18.81
N ARG A 358 -5.81 8.63 -18.78
CA ARG A 358 -4.99 9.21 -19.87
C ARG A 358 -3.57 8.64 -19.94
N ARG A 359 -3.08 8.07 -18.86
CA ARG A 359 -1.87 7.25 -18.82
C ARG A 359 -2.28 5.84 -18.40
N PRO A 360 -2.87 5.03 -19.31
CA PRO A 360 -3.10 3.64 -19.00
C PRO A 360 -1.74 3.02 -18.67
N HIS A 361 -1.47 2.81 -17.38
CA HIS A 361 -0.60 1.72 -17.00
C HIS A 361 -1.47 0.49 -17.24
N ASP A 362 -1.31 -0.05 -18.44
CA ASP A 362 -2.20 -0.98 -19.10
C ASP A 362 -2.68 -2.09 -18.16
N GLN A 363 -3.98 -2.38 -18.19
CA GLN A 363 -4.48 -3.69 -17.80
C GLN A 363 -3.86 -4.80 -18.66
N GLY A 364 -3.31 -4.45 -19.82
CA GLY A 364 -2.37 -5.24 -20.59
C GLY A 364 -1.10 -5.64 -19.82
N SER A 365 -0.71 -4.97 -18.73
CA SER A 365 0.40 -5.39 -17.87
C SER A 365 0.03 -6.53 -16.92
N ALA A 366 -1.25 -6.70 -16.57
CA ALA A 366 -1.70 -7.92 -15.90
C ALA A 366 -1.62 -9.10 -16.87
N ILE A 367 -1.91 -8.87 -18.15
CA ILE A 367 -1.65 -9.81 -19.24
C ILE A 367 -0.14 -9.98 -19.46
N GLU A 368 0.68 -8.95 -19.34
CA GLU A 368 2.15 -9.00 -19.53
C GLU A 368 2.85 -9.69 -18.36
N VAL A 369 2.36 -9.52 -17.13
CA VAL A 369 2.77 -10.29 -15.94
C VAL A 369 2.27 -11.74 -16.06
N ASP A 370 1.07 -11.98 -16.58
CA ASP A 370 0.57 -13.33 -16.87
C ASP A 370 1.35 -13.95 -18.06
N VAL A 371 1.81 -13.19 -19.04
CA VAL A 371 2.64 -13.61 -20.19
C VAL A 371 4.10 -13.80 -19.77
N ALA A 372 4.63 -13.00 -18.85
CA ALA A 372 5.94 -13.21 -18.23
C ALA A 372 5.92 -14.46 -17.35
N ALA A 373 4.87 -14.64 -16.53
CA ALA A 373 4.66 -15.86 -15.76
C ALA A 373 4.46 -17.08 -16.68
N THR A 374 3.68 -16.93 -17.76
CA THR A 374 3.40 -18.00 -18.72
C THR A 374 4.59 -18.34 -19.61
N SER A 375 5.44 -17.38 -19.99
CA SER A 375 6.67 -17.62 -20.73
C SER A 375 7.76 -18.28 -19.88
N VAL A 376 7.83 -17.96 -18.57
CA VAL A 376 8.65 -18.70 -17.61
C VAL A 376 8.14 -20.14 -17.43
N LEU A 377 6.82 -20.33 -17.42
CA LEU A 377 6.19 -21.67 -17.36
C LEU A 377 6.36 -22.45 -18.68
N SER A 378 6.31 -21.80 -19.85
CA SER A 378 6.48 -22.44 -21.16
C SER A 378 7.94 -22.84 -21.40
N ARG A 379 8.90 -21.97 -21.05
CA ARG A 379 10.34 -22.31 -21.05
C ARG A 379 10.63 -23.47 -20.09
N ARG A 380 9.93 -23.55 -18.95
CA ARG A 380 10.02 -24.71 -18.04
C ARG A 380 9.41 -25.98 -18.63
N ARG A 381 8.25 -25.90 -19.31
CA ARG A 381 7.63 -27.05 -19.99
C ARG A 381 8.50 -27.57 -21.13
N ALA A 382 9.04 -26.67 -21.96
CA ALA A 382 9.98 -27.00 -23.03
C ALA A 382 11.25 -27.68 -22.48
N ARG A 383 11.86 -27.12 -21.44
CA ARG A 383 13.02 -27.75 -20.77
C ARG A 383 12.69 -29.10 -20.12
N ARG A 384 11.46 -29.29 -19.63
CA ARG A 384 10.99 -30.55 -19.02
C ARG A 384 10.66 -31.61 -20.07
N ALA A 385 10.21 -31.21 -21.27
CA ALA A 385 10.02 -32.09 -22.42
C ALA A 385 11.36 -32.58 -22.97
N VAL A 386 12.32 -31.66 -23.15
CA VAL A 386 13.72 -31.99 -23.53
C VAL A 386 14.37 -32.92 -22.50
N ARG A 387 14.20 -32.66 -21.19
CA ARG A 387 14.73 -33.52 -20.12
C ARG A 387 14.04 -34.89 -20.02
N LYS A 388 12.82 -35.05 -20.55
CA LYS A 388 12.09 -36.33 -20.59
C LYS A 388 12.27 -37.11 -21.90
N GLY A 389 13.17 -36.66 -22.79
CA GLY A 389 13.44 -37.35 -24.06
C GLY A 389 12.24 -37.40 -25.01
N ARG A 390 11.23 -36.55 -24.81
CA ARG A 390 10.08 -36.43 -25.73
C ARG A 390 10.22 -35.14 -26.52
N VAL A 391 10.90 -35.23 -27.67
CA VAL A 391 10.74 -34.30 -28.77
C VAL A 391 10.62 -35.15 -30.03
N ASP A 392 9.38 -35.35 -30.48
CA ASP A 392 9.13 -35.52 -31.91
C ASP A 392 9.15 -34.11 -32.51
N THR A 393 10.01 -33.92 -33.49
CA THR A 393 10.17 -32.67 -34.24
C THR A 393 8.86 -32.32 -34.94
N PRO A 394 8.27 -31.12 -34.77
CA PRO A 394 7.31 -30.62 -35.74
C PRO A 394 8.08 -29.95 -36.88
N ALA A 395 7.85 -30.42 -38.10
CA ALA A 395 8.16 -29.70 -39.30
C ALA A 395 7.26 -28.46 -39.42
N SER A 396 7.83 -27.26 -39.41
CA SER A 396 7.39 -26.07 -40.18
C SER A 396 8.23 -24.85 -39.76
N GLY A 397 8.80 -24.18 -40.76
CA GLY A 397 9.89 -23.23 -40.60
C GLY A 397 9.53 -21.92 -39.93
N VAL A 398 10.40 -21.51 -39.00
CA VAL A 398 10.82 -20.13 -38.76
C VAL A 398 12.28 -20.24 -38.26
N GLU A 399 13.25 -19.92 -39.12
CA GLU A 399 14.66 -19.79 -38.70
C GLU A 399 14.80 -18.59 -37.76
N ALA A 400 15.32 -18.83 -36.56
CA ALA A 400 15.85 -17.80 -35.67
C ALA A 400 17.37 -17.75 -35.85
N PRO A 401 18.01 -16.56 -35.90
CA PRO A 401 19.42 -16.44 -36.19
C PRO A 401 20.27 -17.01 -35.05
N PHE A 402 21.13 -17.96 -35.41
CA PHE A 402 22.08 -18.61 -34.53
C PHE A 402 23.32 -17.70 -34.39
N VAL A 403 23.48 -17.02 -33.26
CA VAL A 403 24.75 -16.33 -32.93
C VAL A 403 25.67 -17.35 -32.29
N ARG A 404 26.76 -17.71 -32.98
CA ARG A 404 27.84 -18.57 -32.43
C ARG A 404 28.62 -17.80 -31.37
N MET A 405 29.05 -18.52 -30.34
CA MET A 405 29.61 -17.96 -29.10
C MET A 405 31.11 -17.63 -29.18
N ASP A 406 31.69 -17.50 -30.39
CA ASP A 406 33.14 -17.35 -30.59
C ASP A 406 33.56 -16.16 -31.47
N ASP A 407 32.66 -15.24 -31.84
CA ASP A 407 33.05 -14.05 -32.60
C ASP A 407 33.58 -12.93 -31.68
N PRO A 408 34.73 -12.29 -32.00
CA PRO A 408 35.25 -11.18 -31.21
C PRO A 408 34.34 -9.95 -31.32
N PRO A 409 34.30 -9.06 -30.31
CA PRO A 409 33.38 -7.93 -30.30
C PRO A 409 33.73 -6.93 -31.42
N GLU A 410 32.75 -6.62 -32.27
CA GLU A 410 32.86 -5.54 -33.26
C GLU A 410 33.11 -4.18 -32.57
N PRO A 411 33.92 -3.29 -33.17
CA PRO A 411 34.18 -1.97 -32.60
C PRO A 411 32.96 -1.06 -32.74
N VAL A 412 32.62 -0.40 -31.63
CA VAL A 412 31.57 0.61 -31.52
C VAL A 412 31.86 1.77 -32.48
N SER A 413 31.04 1.94 -33.52
CA SER A 413 31.07 3.13 -34.38
C SER A 413 30.25 4.28 -33.74
N ALA A 414 30.84 5.47 -33.71
CA ALA A 414 30.26 6.69 -33.17
C ALA A 414 29.06 7.20 -33.99
N PRO A 415 28.18 8.05 -33.43
CA PRO A 415 26.93 8.43 -34.06
C PRO A 415 27.16 9.31 -35.30
N ARG A 416 26.63 8.90 -36.45
CA ARG A 416 26.57 9.72 -37.66
C ARG A 416 25.53 10.84 -37.46
N GLY A 417 25.95 12.09 -37.60
CA GLY A 417 25.07 13.26 -37.68
C GLY A 417 24.23 13.25 -38.98
N PRO A 418 23.19 14.10 -39.06
CA PRO A 418 22.27 14.10 -40.20
C PRO A 418 22.95 14.62 -41.48
N VAL A 419 22.75 13.87 -42.57
CA VAL A 419 23.15 14.24 -43.94
C VAL A 419 22.10 15.22 -44.50
N PRO A 420 22.47 16.35 -45.13
CA PRO A 420 21.52 17.23 -45.78
C PRO A 420 21.06 16.64 -47.11
N THR A 421 19.76 16.76 -47.39
CA THR A 421 19.16 16.43 -48.70
C THR A 421 19.30 17.62 -49.63
N ASP A 422 19.98 17.42 -50.76
CA ASP A 422 19.95 18.32 -51.92
C ASP A 422 18.56 18.30 -52.54
N ASP A 423 17.78 19.35 -52.27
CA ASP A 423 16.62 19.76 -53.07
C ASP A 423 16.41 21.26 -52.86
N GLU A 424 17.30 22.08 -53.43
CA GLU A 424 17.03 23.48 -53.76
C GLU A 424 18.07 23.99 -54.78
N VAL A 425 17.94 23.49 -56.01
CA VAL A 425 18.42 24.18 -57.21
C VAL A 425 17.23 24.36 -58.15
N ARG A 426 16.54 25.50 -58.01
CA ARG A 426 16.08 26.34 -59.12
C ARG A 426 15.41 27.62 -58.64
#